data_AF-A0A1H0WEZ3-F1
#
_entry.id   AF-A0A1H0WEZ3-F1
#
_cell.length_a   1.000
_cell.length_b   1.000
_cell.length_c   1.000
_cell.angle_alpha   90.00
_cell.angle_beta   90.00
_cell.angle_gamma   90.00
#
_symmetry.space_group_name_H-M   'P 1'
#
loop_
_entity.id
_entity.type
_entity.pdbx_description
1 polymer ?
#
loop_
_entity_poly.entity_id
_entity_poly.type
_entity_poly.pdbx_seq_one_letter_code
_entity_poly.pdbx_strand_id
1 'polypeptide(L)'
;MSTTLQSIIEEFSAEDQKLIQSKASVLAEEMVRHADSLAEVRAALVKTQDEVARVLNVKQNAVAQLEKRSDLLLSTLRKYVEAMGGELAVAVRTGAGTVIMLDSLSSLAKSSTPHRARASGVARKSAARSASKSKLKVKHEGTAVA
;
A
#
# COMPACT_ATOMS: atom_id res chain seq x y z
N MET A 1 19.99 19.33 -12.21
CA MET A 1 20.09 17.90 -11.87
C MET A 1 19.74 17.77 -10.40
N SER A 2 18.72 16.97 -10.04
CA SER A 2 18.38 16.74 -8.63
C SER A 2 19.39 15.77 -8.02
N THR A 3 20.19 16.21 -7.06
CA THR A 3 20.95 15.31 -6.21
C THR A 3 19.99 14.47 -5.38
N THR A 4 20.24 13.17 -5.33
CA THR A 4 19.43 12.27 -4.49
C THR A 4 20.05 12.21 -3.11
N LEU A 5 19.24 11.90 -2.10
CA LEU A 5 19.73 11.74 -0.74
C LEU A 5 20.79 10.63 -0.66
N GLN A 6 20.65 9.61 -1.52
CA GLN A 6 21.61 8.51 -1.65
C GLN A 6 23.00 8.96 -2.12
N SER A 7 23.08 9.82 -3.15
CA SER A 7 24.37 10.33 -3.64
C SER A 7 25.10 11.19 -2.62
N ILE A 8 24.35 11.90 -1.76
CA ILE A 8 24.92 12.71 -0.68
C ILE A 8 25.48 11.79 0.43
N ILE A 9 24.77 10.72 0.79
CA ILE A 9 25.22 9.74 1.79
C ILE A 9 26.50 9.01 1.32
N GLU A 10 26.60 8.71 0.02
CA GLU A 10 27.75 8.03 -0.58
C GLU A 10 29.05 8.86 -0.56
N GLU A 11 28.94 10.19 -0.43
CA GLU A 11 30.09 11.09 -0.29
C GLU A 11 30.71 11.06 1.13
N PHE A 12 30.00 10.52 2.13
CA PHE A 12 30.51 10.40 3.51
C PHE A 12 31.44 9.20 3.69
N SER A 13 32.37 9.30 4.64
CA SER A 13 33.22 8.16 5.03
C SER A 13 32.39 7.01 5.61
N ALA A 14 32.90 5.79 5.55
CA ALA A 14 32.21 4.62 6.12
C ALA A 14 31.99 4.74 7.63
N GLU A 15 32.81 5.51 8.34
CA GLU A 15 32.65 5.79 9.77
C GLU A 15 31.50 6.77 10.01
N ASP A 16 31.41 7.83 9.21
CA ASP A 16 30.31 8.80 9.27
C ASP A 16 28.97 8.18 8.89
N GLN A 17 28.94 7.32 7.86
CA GLN A 17 27.75 6.58 7.46
C GLN A 17 27.22 5.71 8.60
N LYS A 18 28.11 5.00 9.33
CA LYS A 18 27.73 4.21 10.50
C LYS A 18 27.20 5.09 11.64
N LEU A 19 27.81 6.24 11.89
CA LEU A 19 27.36 7.19 12.91
C LEU A 19 26.00 7.79 12.57
N ILE A 20 25.75 8.11 11.29
CA ILE A 20 24.46 8.61 10.81
C ILE A 20 23.38 7.52 10.97
N GLN A 21 23.67 6.28 10.57
CA GLN A 21 22.72 5.17 10.71
C GLN A 21 22.38 4.88 12.17
N SER A 22 23.38 4.88 13.07
CA SER A 22 23.13 4.63 14.50
C SER A 22 22.29 5.74 15.12
N LYS A 23 22.60 7.02 14.86
CA LYS A 23 21.78 8.15 15.33
C LYS A 23 20.37 8.11 14.78
N ALA A 24 20.21 7.79 13.49
CA ALA A 24 18.90 7.65 12.87
C ALA A 24 18.06 6.55 13.55
N SER A 25 18.67 5.42 13.91
CA SER A 25 17.98 4.34 14.62
C SER A 25 17.50 4.74 16.02
N VAL A 26 18.32 5.47 16.78
CA VAL A 26 17.93 5.96 18.12
C VAL A 26 16.78 6.95 18.03
N LEU A 27 16.88 7.92 17.10
CA LEU A 27 15.82 8.91 16.89
C LEU A 27 14.51 8.25 16.42
N ALA A 28 14.60 7.25 15.54
CA ALA A 28 13.46 6.46 15.11
C ALA A 28 12.77 5.77 16.31
N GLU A 29 13.52 5.14 17.21
CA GLU A 29 12.97 4.53 18.42
C GLU A 29 12.27 5.55 19.33
N GLU A 30 12.86 6.73 19.52
CA GLU A 30 12.24 7.82 20.29
C GLU A 30 10.95 8.31 19.64
N MET A 31 10.94 8.50 18.31
CA MET A 31 9.75 8.87 17.56
C MET A 31 8.64 7.83 17.68
N VAL A 32 8.95 6.53 17.63
CA VAL A 32 7.92 5.46 17.82
C VAL A 32 7.28 5.53 19.20
N ARG A 33 8.05 5.81 20.27
CA ARG A 33 7.50 5.88 21.63
C ARG A 33 6.49 7.01 21.83
N HIS A 34 6.58 8.05 21.01
CA HIS A 34 5.71 9.22 21.06
C HIS A 34 4.77 9.32 19.84
N ALA A 35 4.72 8.30 18.99
CA ALA A 35 3.92 8.34 17.79
C ALA A 35 2.42 8.26 18.12
N ASP A 36 1.70 9.32 17.80
CA ASP A 36 0.25 9.43 18.00
C ASP A 36 -0.55 9.06 16.73
N SER A 37 0.15 8.86 15.60
CA SER A 37 -0.47 8.57 14.31
C SER A 37 0.27 7.48 13.51
N LEU A 38 -0.46 6.80 12.60
CA LEU A 38 0.14 5.82 11.68
C LEU A 38 1.17 6.44 10.72
N ALA A 39 1.04 7.73 10.42
CA ALA A 39 2.00 8.45 9.62
C ALA A 39 3.35 8.62 10.36
N GLU A 40 3.30 8.92 11.65
CA GLU A 40 4.49 9.01 12.52
C GLU A 40 5.14 7.64 12.70
N VAL A 41 4.36 6.60 12.97
CA VAL A 41 4.89 5.21 13.05
C VAL A 41 5.59 4.84 11.74
N ARG A 42 4.99 5.14 10.58
CA ARG A 42 5.60 4.89 9.28
C ARG A 42 6.91 5.67 9.08
N ALA A 43 6.91 6.95 9.44
CA ALA A 43 8.09 7.81 9.30
C ALA A 43 9.23 7.34 10.21
N ALA A 44 8.91 6.92 11.43
CA ALA A 44 9.88 6.38 12.37
C ALA A 44 10.49 5.06 11.88
N LEU A 45 9.72 4.23 11.15
CA LEU A 45 10.24 3.04 10.47
C LEU A 45 10.95 3.33 9.13
N VAL A 46 11.19 4.61 8.79
CA VAL A 46 11.86 5.07 7.56
C VAL A 46 11.20 4.48 6.30
N LYS A 47 9.85 4.47 6.29
CA LYS A 47 9.05 4.04 5.13
C LYS A 47 8.32 5.21 4.50
N THR A 48 8.23 5.22 3.18
CA THR A 48 7.41 6.16 2.41
C THR A 48 6.00 5.62 2.21
N GLN A 49 5.03 6.50 1.94
CA GLN A 49 3.66 6.06 1.62
C GLN A 49 3.62 5.19 0.36
N ASP A 50 4.49 5.45 -0.63
CA ASP A 50 4.59 4.64 -1.85
C ASP A 50 5.14 3.24 -1.59
N GLU A 51 6.11 3.08 -0.69
CA GLU A 51 6.61 1.76 -0.29
C GLU A 51 5.51 0.93 0.38
N VAL A 52 4.77 1.52 1.34
CA VAL A 52 3.67 0.82 2.00
C VAL A 52 2.54 0.51 1.03
N ALA A 53 2.20 1.44 0.13
CA ALA A 53 1.18 1.24 -0.89
C ALA A 53 1.51 0.08 -1.84
N ARG A 54 2.79 -0.04 -2.23
CA ARG A 54 3.28 -1.15 -3.07
C ARG A 54 3.12 -2.50 -2.38
N VAL A 55 3.49 -2.60 -1.11
CA VAL A 55 3.35 -3.86 -0.34
C VAL A 55 1.88 -4.23 -0.15
N LEU A 56 1.02 -3.24 0.11
CA LEU A 56 -0.43 -3.45 0.25
C LEU A 56 -1.17 -3.64 -1.07
N ASN A 57 -0.50 -3.46 -2.22
CA ASN A 57 -1.10 -3.44 -3.56
C ASN A 57 -2.30 -2.47 -3.67
N VAL A 58 -2.12 -1.26 -3.14
CA VAL A 58 -3.10 -0.16 -3.21
C VAL A 58 -2.46 1.10 -3.79
N LYS A 59 -3.28 2.11 -4.09
CA LYS A 59 -2.78 3.42 -4.51
C LYS A 59 -2.21 4.18 -3.31
N GLN A 60 -1.19 5.01 -3.52
CA GLN A 60 -0.62 5.86 -2.46
C GLN A 60 -1.67 6.78 -1.80
N ASN A 61 -2.63 7.31 -2.58
CA ASN A 61 -3.77 8.05 -2.02
C ASN A 61 -4.58 7.24 -0.99
N ALA A 62 -4.69 5.92 -1.15
CA ALA A 62 -5.39 5.07 -0.19
C ALA A 62 -4.64 4.96 1.15
N VAL A 63 -3.30 4.95 1.11
CA VAL A 63 -2.46 5.01 2.31
C VAL A 63 -2.65 6.33 3.02
N ALA A 64 -2.60 7.46 2.30
CA ALA A 64 -2.81 8.78 2.89
C ALA A 64 -4.21 8.92 3.54
N GLN A 65 -5.23 8.27 2.98
CA GLN A 65 -6.56 8.25 3.59
C GLN A 65 -6.64 7.33 4.81
N LEU A 66 -5.91 6.21 4.79
CA LEU A 66 -5.85 5.27 5.92
C LEU A 66 -5.18 5.93 7.13
N GLU A 67 -4.07 6.65 6.94
CA GLU A 67 -3.35 7.37 8.00
C GLU A 67 -4.16 8.50 8.65
N LYS A 68 -5.17 9.04 7.97
CA LYS A 68 -6.03 10.13 8.47
C LYS A 68 -7.24 9.64 9.27
N ARG A 69 -7.54 8.34 9.25
CA ARG A 69 -8.73 7.80 9.92
C ARG A 69 -8.45 7.64 11.41
N SER A 70 -9.41 8.09 12.23
CA SER A 70 -9.42 7.88 13.67
C SER A 70 -9.87 6.47 14.07
N ASP A 71 -10.54 5.75 13.18
CA ASP A 71 -11.02 4.39 13.40
C ASP A 71 -10.72 3.48 12.20
N LEU A 72 -10.21 2.29 12.50
CA LEU A 72 -9.76 1.29 11.55
C LEU A 72 -10.08 -0.10 12.09
N LEU A 73 -10.55 -0.98 11.20
CA LEU A 73 -10.63 -2.40 11.51
C LEU A 73 -9.23 -2.92 11.89
N LEU A 74 -9.15 -3.72 12.96
CA LEU A 74 -7.89 -4.33 13.40
C LEU A 74 -7.20 -5.14 12.29
N SER A 75 -7.99 -5.77 11.41
CA SER A 75 -7.47 -6.49 10.24
C SER A 75 -6.78 -5.58 9.22
N THR A 76 -7.27 -4.35 9.05
CA THR A 76 -6.66 -3.33 8.19
C THR A 76 -5.39 -2.78 8.84
N LEU A 77 -5.45 -2.45 10.13
CA LEU A 77 -4.30 -1.99 10.90
C LEU A 77 -3.16 -3.03 10.88
N ARG A 78 -3.50 -4.31 11.05
CA ARG A 78 -2.54 -5.42 10.96
C ARG A 78 -1.82 -5.44 9.62
N LYS A 79 -2.57 -5.48 8.51
CA LYS A 79 -1.98 -5.49 7.16
C LYS A 79 -1.06 -4.30 6.96
N TYR A 80 -1.46 -3.13 7.47
CA TYR A 80 -0.66 -1.91 7.39
C TYR A 80 0.67 -2.04 8.16
N VAL A 81 0.62 -2.52 9.41
CA VAL A 81 1.81 -2.74 10.25
C VAL A 81 2.73 -3.82 9.64
N GLU A 82 2.16 -4.93 9.16
CA GLU A 82 2.90 -5.99 8.46
C GLU A 82 3.56 -5.48 7.18
N ALA A 83 2.89 -4.60 6.43
CA ALA A 83 3.45 -3.97 5.24
C ALA A 83 4.64 -3.04 5.54
N MET A 84 4.72 -2.52 6.77
CA MET A 84 5.88 -1.79 7.26
C MET A 84 6.98 -2.70 7.83
N GLY A 85 6.73 -4.00 7.95
CA GLY A 85 7.64 -4.99 8.53
C GLY A 85 7.51 -5.16 10.05
N GLY A 86 6.43 -4.66 10.66
CA GLY A 86 6.14 -4.81 12.08
C GLY A 86 5.12 -5.90 12.39
N GLU A 87 4.89 -6.13 13.69
CA GLU A 87 3.83 -6.99 14.20
C GLU A 87 2.85 -6.16 15.03
N LEU A 88 1.54 -6.32 14.77
CA LEU A 88 0.51 -5.66 15.57
C LEU A 88 0.22 -6.47 16.83
N ALA A 89 0.53 -5.92 18.00
CA ALA A 89 0.10 -6.41 19.31
C ALA A 89 -1.03 -5.52 19.88
N VAL A 90 -2.03 -6.13 20.52
CA VAL A 90 -3.16 -5.42 21.15
C VAL A 90 -3.08 -5.64 22.66
N ALA A 91 -3.17 -4.57 23.44
CA ALA A 91 -3.06 -4.62 24.88
C ALA A 91 -4.16 -3.82 25.58
N VAL A 92 -4.56 -4.27 26.77
CA VAL A 92 -5.44 -3.54 27.69
C VAL A 92 -4.63 -3.13 28.91
N ARG A 93 -4.67 -1.84 29.25
CA ARG A 93 -4.11 -1.33 30.50
C ARG A 93 -5.22 -1.16 31.53
N THR A 94 -5.09 -1.83 32.66
CA THR A 94 -6.01 -1.70 33.79
C THR A 94 -5.72 -0.41 34.56
N GLY A 95 -6.70 0.06 35.36
CA GLY A 95 -6.50 1.22 36.24
C GLY A 95 -5.41 1.02 37.30
N ALA A 96 -5.07 -0.23 37.63
CA ALA A 96 -3.95 -0.58 38.50
C ALA A 96 -2.59 -0.60 37.78
N GLY A 97 -2.56 -0.28 36.48
CA GLY A 97 -1.35 -0.24 35.67
C GLY A 97 -0.93 -1.58 35.04
N THR A 98 -1.59 -2.69 35.40
CA THR A 98 -1.34 -4.00 34.76
C THR A 98 -1.68 -3.94 33.28
N VAL A 99 -0.78 -4.44 32.44
CA VAL A 99 -0.94 -4.53 30.99
C VAL A 99 -1.22 -5.99 30.61
N ILE A 100 -2.33 -6.24 29.93
CA ILE A 100 -2.78 -7.56 29.50
C ILE A 100 -2.72 -7.62 27.96
N MET A 101 -1.96 -8.55 27.39
CA MET A 101 -1.93 -8.78 25.95
C MET A 101 -3.17 -9.56 25.50
N LEU A 102 -3.79 -9.13 24.40
CA LEU A 102 -4.92 -9.79 23.76
C LEU A 102 -4.44 -10.60 22.54
N ASP A 103 -3.71 -11.68 22.79
CA ASP A 103 -3.09 -12.51 21.74
C ASP A 103 -4.09 -13.09 20.74
N SER A 104 -5.31 -13.36 21.18
CA SER A 104 -6.39 -13.83 20.29
C SER A 104 -6.73 -12.78 19.23
N LEU A 105 -6.95 -11.52 19.62
CA LEU A 105 -7.17 -10.40 18.69
C LEU A 105 -5.93 -10.11 17.84
N SER A 106 -4.75 -10.39 18.39
CA SER A 106 -3.50 -10.36 17.64
C SER A 106 -3.41 -11.47 16.58
N SER A 107 -4.01 -12.64 16.80
CA SER A 107 -3.92 -13.78 15.88
C SER A 107 -5.07 -13.91 14.88
N LEU A 108 -6.11 -13.08 14.97
CA LEU A 108 -7.41 -13.24 14.27
C LEU A 108 -7.33 -13.29 12.72
N ALA A 109 -6.18 -13.00 12.09
CA ALA A 109 -5.98 -13.05 10.64
C ALA A 109 -5.32 -14.34 10.13
N LYS A 110 -4.73 -15.19 10.99
CA LYS A 110 -4.11 -16.46 10.54
C LYS A 110 -5.14 -17.47 10.01
N SER A 111 -6.43 -17.25 10.28
CA SER A 111 -7.54 -18.11 9.85
C SER A 111 -8.39 -17.54 8.71
N SER A 112 -8.07 -16.37 8.14
CA SER A 112 -8.81 -15.87 6.97
C SER A 112 -8.23 -16.45 5.68
N THR A 113 -8.60 -17.69 5.37
CA THR A 113 -8.57 -18.20 3.99
C THR A 113 -9.19 -17.17 3.05
N PRO A 114 -8.62 -16.91 1.87
CA PRO A 114 -9.21 -15.99 0.92
C PRO A 114 -10.58 -16.54 0.50
N HIS A 115 -11.65 -15.84 0.85
CA HIS A 115 -12.99 -16.11 0.34
C HIS A 115 -13.06 -15.67 -1.14
N ARG A 116 -12.34 -16.36 -2.03
CA ARG A 116 -12.53 -16.29 -3.47
C ARG A 116 -13.00 -17.65 -3.98
N ALA A 117 -14.31 -17.87 -3.91
CA ALA A 117 -15.00 -18.83 -4.78
C ALA A 117 -16.49 -18.47 -4.89
N ARG A 118 -16.82 -17.59 -5.84
CA ARG A 118 -18.04 -17.74 -6.66
C ARG A 118 -17.71 -17.38 -8.10
N ALA A 119 -17.08 -18.34 -8.78
CA ALA A 119 -17.39 -18.58 -10.17
C ALA A 119 -18.53 -19.61 -10.20
N SER A 120 -19.71 -19.18 -10.62
CA SER A 120 -20.72 -20.10 -11.17
C SER A 120 -21.35 -19.39 -12.36
N GLY A 121 -20.88 -19.75 -13.54
CA GLY A 121 -21.59 -19.45 -14.77
C GLY A 121 -22.93 -20.19 -14.79
N VAL A 122 -23.95 -19.52 -15.31
CA VAL A 122 -24.99 -20.18 -16.10
C VAL A 122 -24.96 -19.50 -17.45
N ALA A 123 -24.68 -20.31 -18.47
CA ALA A 123 -24.60 -19.91 -19.85
C ALA A 123 -25.99 -19.93 -20.52
N ARG A 124 -26.11 -19.15 -21.61
CA ARG A 124 -26.98 -19.32 -22.81
C ARG A 124 -28.40 -18.71 -22.71
N LYS A 125 -28.98 -18.04 -23.74
CA LYS A 125 -28.62 -17.86 -25.17
C LYS A 125 -29.53 -16.81 -25.89
N SER A 126 -28.96 -16.21 -26.95
CA SER A 126 -29.53 -15.61 -28.19
C SER A 126 -30.47 -14.40 -28.19
N ALA A 127 -30.12 -13.36 -28.97
CA ALA A 127 -30.61 -13.19 -30.36
C ALA A 127 -29.89 -12.03 -31.09
N ALA A 128 -29.91 -12.13 -32.42
CA ALA A 128 -29.08 -11.42 -33.39
C ALA A 128 -29.37 -9.91 -33.54
N ARG A 129 -28.34 -9.15 -33.93
CA ARG A 129 -28.35 -8.34 -35.17
C ARG A 129 -26.96 -7.79 -35.49
N SER A 130 -26.28 -8.49 -36.39
CA SER A 130 -25.25 -7.93 -37.26
C SER A 130 -25.96 -7.30 -38.46
N ALA A 131 -25.72 -6.02 -38.73
CA ALA A 131 -25.94 -5.43 -40.03
C ALA A 131 -24.78 -4.45 -40.30
N SER A 132 -23.84 -4.98 -41.07
CA SER A 132 -22.76 -4.28 -41.77
C SER A 132 -23.27 -3.12 -42.63
N LYS A 133 -22.52 -2.02 -42.65
CA LYS A 133 -22.04 -1.41 -43.90
C LYS A 133 -21.01 -0.31 -43.62
N SER A 134 -19.75 -0.67 -43.81
CA SER A 134 -18.71 0.24 -44.28
C SER A 134 -19.05 0.73 -45.69
N LYS A 135 -18.81 2.01 -45.97
CA LYS A 135 -18.66 2.53 -47.33
C LYS A 135 -17.44 3.45 -47.35
N LEU A 136 -16.28 2.86 -47.64
CA LEU A 136 -15.24 3.54 -48.39
C LEU A 136 -15.79 3.82 -49.80
N LYS A 137 -15.59 5.03 -50.31
CA LYS A 137 -15.77 5.35 -51.72
C LYS A 137 -14.51 6.07 -52.19
N VAL A 138 -13.65 5.33 -52.89
CA VAL A 138 -12.49 5.85 -53.62
C VAL A 138 -12.71 5.52 -55.11
N LYS A 139 -12.60 6.56 -55.93
CA LYS A 139 -12.25 6.64 -57.36
C LYS A 139 -12.48 5.43 -58.30
N HIS A 140 -13.25 5.68 -59.36
CA HIS A 140 -12.91 5.34 -60.76
C HIS A 140 -12.93 6.68 -61.51
N GLU A 141 -11.84 7.15 -62.13
CA GLU A 141 -11.36 6.83 -63.49
C GLU A 141 -12.36 7.16 -64.60
N GLY A 142 -11.89 7.89 -65.63
CA GLY A 142 -12.66 8.03 -66.88
C GLY A 142 -12.35 9.29 -67.69
N THR A 143 -11.20 9.29 -68.35
CA THR A 143 -10.82 10.16 -69.46
C THR A 143 -11.74 9.95 -70.67
N ALA A 144 -12.24 11.02 -71.30
CA ALA A 144 -12.75 11.09 -72.68
C ALA A 144 -12.76 12.60 -73.06
N VAL A 145 -11.86 13.12 -73.89
CA VAL A 145 -11.86 13.10 -75.37
C VAL A 145 -13.18 13.63 -75.95
N ALA A 146 -13.23 14.94 -76.19
CA ALA A 146 -13.57 15.60 -77.47
C ALA A 146 -13.30 17.10 -77.32
#